data_AF-A0A923Z748-F1
#
_entry.id   AF-A0A923Z748-F1
#
_cell.length_a   1.000
_cell.length_b   1.000
_cell.length_c   1.000
_cell.angle_alpha   90.00
_cell.angle_beta   90.00
_cell.angle_gamma   90.00
#
_symmetry.space_group_name_H-M   'P 1'
#
loop_
_entity.id
_entity.type
_entity.pdbx_description
1 polymer ?
#
loop_
_entity_poly.entity_id
_entity_poly.type
_entity_poly.pdbx_seq_one_letter_code
_entity_poly.pdbx_strand_id
1 'polypeptide(L)'
;MQSWRLGFLGIETIPPWLGEFEIEQFFRLSPSDIATIKTRRGTDSQLGLALHIGFLRMSGRVLNSTDVIHWRILAFLGAQL
;
A
#
# COMPACT_ATOMS: atom_id res chain seq x y z
N MET A 1 -10.95 -2.98 17.41
CA MET A 1 -10.16 -2.17 16.43
C MET A 1 -8.80 -1.92 17.06
N GLN A 2 -7.70 -2.18 16.36
CA GLN A 2 -6.35 -1.96 16.91
C GLN A 2 -6.08 -0.45 17.00
N SER A 3 -5.94 0.08 18.22
CA SER A 3 -5.82 1.52 18.50
C SER A 3 -4.68 2.21 17.74
N TRP A 4 -3.58 1.51 17.48
CA TRP A 4 -2.42 2.03 16.76
C TRP A 4 -2.72 2.39 15.30
N ARG A 5 -3.69 1.72 14.65
CA ARG A 5 -4.06 2.01 13.25
C ARG A 5 -4.73 3.38 13.08
N LEU A 6 -5.36 3.89 14.14
CA LEU A 6 -6.09 5.17 14.08
C LEU A 6 -5.16 6.35 13.78
N GLY A 7 -3.88 6.26 14.15
CA GLY A 7 -2.88 7.30 13.87
C GLY A 7 -2.55 7.46 12.38
N PHE A 8 -2.98 6.53 11.53
CA PHE A 8 -2.76 6.58 10.09
C PHE A 8 -4.00 7.06 9.32
N LEU A 9 -5.17 7.13 9.95
CA LEU A 9 -6.39 7.53 9.26
C LEU A 9 -6.34 9.01 8.86
N GLY A 10 -6.72 9.30 7.63
CA GLY A 10 -6.81 10.66 7.11
C GLY A 10 -5.48 11.29 6.68
N ILE A 11 -4.35 10.60 6.87
CA ILE A 11 -3.06 11.10 6.38
C ILE A 11 -3.04 11.15 4.86
N GLU A 12 -2.41 12.20 4.33
CA GLU A 12 -2.38 12.45 2.88
C GLU A 12 -1.13 11.92 2.21
N THR A 13 -0.09 11.62 3.00
CA THR A 13 1.21 11.18 2.52
C THR A 13 1.72 9.98 3.31
N ILE A 14 2.66 9.23 2.73
CA ILE A 14 3.31 8.11 3.41
C ILE A 14 4.25 8.68 4.49
N PRO A 15 4.05 8.34 5.78
CA PRO A 15 4.89 8.88 6.83
C PRO A 15 6.34 8.41 6.70
N PRO A 16 7.33 9.27 6.93
CA PRO A 16 8.75 8.88 6.85
C PRO A 16 9.15 7.87 7.95
N TRP A 17 8.37 7.78 9.03
CA TRP A 17 8.54 6.82 10.11
C TRP A 17 7.75 5.52 9.91
N LEU A 18 7.18 5.26 8.73
CA LEU A 18 6.49 4.00 8.45
C LEU A 18 7.46 2.82 8.55
N GLY A 19 7.24 1.95 9.54
CA GLY A 19 8.09 0.81 9.83
C GLY A 19 7.69 -0.45 9.09
N GLU A 20 8.48 -1.50 9.28
CA GLU A 20 8.24 -2.82 8.68
C GLU A 20 6.92 -3.44 9.18
N PHE A 21 6.58 -3.23 10.45
CA PHE A 21 5.32 -3.71 11.02
C PHE A 21 4.10 -3.09 10.31
N GLU A 22 4.09 -1.77 10.12
CA GLU A 22 3.01 -1.10 9.41
C GLU A 22 2.96 -1.52 7.93
N ILE A 23 4.12 -1.68 7.28
CA ILE A 23 4.20 -2.18 5.91
C ILE A 23 3.55 -3.56 5.81
N GLU A 24 3.91 -4.48 6.70
CA GLU A 24 3.33 -5.82 6.76
C GLU A 24 1.82 -5.81 7.01
N GLN A 25 1.33 -4.92 7.87
CA GLN A 25 -0.09 -4.86 8.21
C GLN A 25 -0.97 -4.19 7.14
N PHE A 26 -0.44 -3.18 6.44
CA PHE A 26 -1.21 -2.41 5.46
C PHE A 26 -0.99 -2.87 4.03
N PHE A 27 0.23 -3.24 3.65
CA PHE A 27 0.62 -3.50 2.26
C PHE A 27 0.70 -4.99 1.92
N ARG A 28 0.48 -5.90 2.88
CA ARG A 28 0.38 -7.34 2.56
C ARG A 28 -0.85 -7.62 1.71
N LEU A 29 -0.62 -8.20 0.54
CA LEU A 29 -1.66 -8.54 -0.42
C LEU A 29 -2.22 -9.92 -0.08
N SER A 30 -3.54 -10.02 -0.05
CA SER A 30 -4.23 -11.30 -0.03
C SER A 30 -4.19 -11.96 -1.41
N PRO A 31 -4.40 -13.28 -1.51
CA PRO A 31 -4.52 -13.96 -2.80
C PRO A 31 -5.58 -13.33 -3.73
N SER A 32 -6.69 -12.84 -3.16
CA SER A 32 -7.73 -12.12 -3.89
C SER A 32 -7.29 -10.74 -4.37
N ASP A 33 -6.45 -10.04 -3.62
CA ASP A 33 -5.86 -8.76 -4.06
C ASP A 33 -4.97 -9.00 -5.29
N ILE A 34 -4.08 -10.01 -5.22
CA ILE A 34 -3.16 -10.36 -6.31
C ILE A 34 -3.94 -10.75 -7.57
N ALA A 35 -4.96 -11.60 -7.45
CA ALA A 35 -5.81 -11.99 -8.59
C ALA A 35 -6.50 -10.76 -9.22
N THR A 36 -7.01 -9.85 -8.39
CA THR A 36 -7.66 -8.61 -8.87
C THR A 36 -6.66 -7.69 -9.57
N ILE A 37 -5.44 -7.57 -9.04
CA ILE A 37 -4.39 -6.73 -9.62
C ILE A 37 -3.97 -7.28 -10.99
N LYS A 38 -3.75 -8.60 -11.08
CA LYS A 38 -3.33 -9.27 -12.33
C LYS A 38 -4.41 -9.25 -13.41
N THR A 39 -5.68 -9.31 -13.04
CA THR A 39 -6.80 -9.30 -14.01
C THR A 39 -7.14 -7.90 -14.53
N ARG A 40 -6.92 -6.85 -13.73
CA ARG A 40 -7.37 -5.48 -14.08
C ARG A 40 -6.31 -4.61 -14.75
N ARG A 41 -5.02 -4.95 -14.65
CA ARG A 41 -3.91 -4.11 -15.14
C ARG A 41 -2.84 -4.95 -15.85
N GLY A 42 -2.30 -4.41 -16.94
CA GLY A 42 -1.05 -4.90 -17.53
C GLY A 42 0.11 -4.77 -16.54
N THR A 43 1.17 -5.57 -16.75
CA THR A 43 2.33 -5.72 -15.84
C THR A 43 2.90 -4.39 -15.34
N ASP A 44 2.95 -3.36 -16.17
CA ASP A 44 3.54 -2.05 -15.83
C ASP A 44 2.77 -1.27 -14.74
N SER A 45 1.48 -1.57 -14.54
CA SER A 45 0.62 -0.84 -13.58
C SER A 45 0.24 -1.66 -12.34
N GLN A 46 0.69 -2.91 -12.24
CA GLN A 46 0.35 -3.79 -11.12
C GLN A 46 0.90 -3.27 -9.80
N LEU A 47 2.16 -2.81 -9.81
CA LEU A 47 2.80 -2.26 -8.62
C LEU A 47 2.11 -0.98 -8.13
N GLY A 48 1.73 -0.09 -9.05
CA GLY A 48 1.02 1.15 -8.71
C GLY A 48 -0.39 0.90 -8.15
N LEU A 49 -1.09 -0.12 -8.64
CA LEU A 49 -2.39 -0.53 -8.10
C LEU A 49 -2.25 -1.17 -6.71
N ALA A 50 -1.26 -2.05 -6.53
CA ALA A 50 -0.97 -2.67 -5.24
C ALA A 50 -0.65 -1.60 -4.17
N LEU A 51 0.13 -0.59 -4.55
CA LEU A 51 0.45 0.55 -3.70
C LEU A 51 -0.80 1.34 -3.30
N HIS A 52 -1.69 1.64 -4.26
CA HIS A 52 -2.96 2.31 -3.97
C HIS A 52 -3.85 1.52 -3.01
N ILE A 53 -3.92 0.20 -3.16
CA ILE A 53 -4.69 -0.66 -2.25
C ILE A 53 -4.14 -0.58 -0.83
N GLY A 54 -2.82 -0.69 -0.67
CA GLY A 54 -2.17 -0.59 0.65
C GLY A 54 -2.34 0.78 1.29
N PHE A 55 -2.19 1.86 0.51
CA PHE A 55 -2.40 3.22 0.99
C PHE A 55 -3.86 3.46 1.41
N LEU A 56 -4.82 3.02 0.60
CA LEU A 56 -6.25 3.12 0.95
C LEU A 56 -6.58 2.37 2.24
N ARG A 57 -5.95 1.21 2.46
CA ARG A 57 -6.10 0.43 3.71
C ARG A 57 -5.48 1.14 4.92
N MET A 58 -4.38 1.87 4.71
CA MET A 58 -3.67 2.61 5.76
C MET A 58 -4.40 3.90 6.14
N SER A 59 -4.71 4.75 5.16
CA SER A 59 -5.18 6.11 5.38
C SER A 59 -6.68 6.32 5.18
N GLY A 60 -7.36 5.38 4.50
CA GLY A 60 -8.73 5.56 4.03
C GLY A 60 -8.86 6.55 2.87
N ARG A 61 -7.74 6.97 2.26
CA ARG A 61 -7.68 7.91 1.13
C ARG A 61 -6.94 7.29 -0.05
N VAL A 62 -7.11 7.86 -1.25
CA VAL A 62 -6.32 7.49 -2.42
C VAL A 62 -4.96 8.18 -2.38
N LEU A 63 -3.93 7.49 -2.88
CA LEU A 63 -2.58 8.04 -2.93
C LEU A 63 -2.53 9.20 -3.92
N ASN A 64 -1.89 10.30 -3.53
CA ASN A 64 -1.71 11.43 -4.44
C ASN A 64 -0.53 11.16 -5.39
N SER A 65 -0.59 11.64 -6.63
CA SER A 65 0.45 11.37 -7.64
C SER A 65 1.80 12.03 -7.34
N THR A 66 1.84 12.97 -6.39
CA THR A 66 3.04 13.69 -5.96
C THR A 66 3.71 13.11 -4.72
N ASP A 67 3.20 11.99 -4.19
CA ASP A 67 3.76 11.39 -2.98
C ASP A 67 5.13 10.77 -3.21
N VAL A 68 6.03 11.00 -2.25
CA VAL A 68 7.33 10.32 -2.21
C VAL A 68 7.11 8.91 -1.66
N ILE A 69 7.27 7.92 -2.52
CA ILE A 69 7.06 6.52 -2.13
C ILE A 69 8.38 5.95 -1.60
N HIS A 70 8.34 5.43 -0.37
CA HIS A 70 9.51 4.80 0.21
C HIS A 70 9.83 3.46 -0.47
N TRP A 71 11.08 3.26 -0.87
CA TRP A 71 11.53 2.09 -1.66
C TRP A 71 11.20 0.75 -1.02
N ARG A 72 11.18 0.66 0.32
CA ARG A 72 10.83 -0.57 1.05
C ARG A 72 9.43 -1.06 0.72
N ILE A 73 8.48 -0.15 0.51
CA ILE A 73 7.09 -0.50 0.15
C ILE A 73 7.07 -1.09 -1.25
N LEU A 74 7.79 -0.48 -2.19
CA LEU A 74 7.90 -0.97 -3.56
C LEU A 74 8.56 -2.35 -3.61
N ALA A 75 9.64 -2.55 -2.86
CA ALA A 75 10.32 -3.85 -2.76
C ALA A 75 9.39 -4.92 -2.15
N PHE A 76 8.67 -4.57 -1.09
CA PHE A 76 7.74 -5.47 -0.40
C PHE A 76 6.56 -5.90 -1.28
N LEU A 77 5.98 -4.95 -2.02
CA LEU A 77 4.90 -5.23 -2.97
C LEU A 77 5.40 -6.00 -4.19
N GLY A 78 6.58 -5.65 -4.70
CA GLY A 78 7.20 -6.33 -5.84
C GLY A 78 7.53 -7.80 -5.55
N ALA A 79 7.84 -8.15 -4.31
CA ALA A 79 8.05 -9.55 -3.91
C ALA A 79 6.75 -10.40 -3.87
N GLN A 80 5.57 -9.78 -3.94
CA GLN A 80 4.27 -10.46 -3.84
C GLN A 80 3.53 -10.58 -5.19
N LEU A 81 3.95 -9.84 -6.21
CA LEU A 81 3.29 -9.78 -7.53
C LEU A 81 3.99 -10.70 -8.53
#